data_AF-A0A1S8ZQ27-F1
#
_entry.id   AF-A0A1S8ZQ27-F1
#
_cell.length_a   1.000
_cell.length_b   1.000
_cell.length_c   1.000
_cell.angle_alpha   90.00
_cell.angle_beta   90.00
_cell.angle_gamma   90.00
#
_symmetry.space_group_name_H-M   'P 1'
#
loop_
_entity.id
_entity.type
_entity.pdbx_description
1 polymer ?
#
loop_
_entity_poly.entity_id
_entity_poly.type
_entity_poly.pdbx_seq_one_letter_code
_entity_poly.pdbx_strand_id
1 'polypeptide(L)'
;MAIWQYLLIVVPEKSIDNNYQCIFKNNKTEFLPETNSFWKNFEGDIPSIISELDQIIPKANWGNEIYLNWKGNENNDEDNDACICLSDDKRKIEEFQFRIDLRKASNITNVLQAILNFCKKNQFVLIDLKGEIFKPEMQYIMEGFKSSNAMKFIADPIEFFENLENKEN
;
A
#
# COMPACT_ATOMS: atom_id res chain seq x y z
N MET A 1 10.24 -3.57 5.11
CA MET A 1 9.93 -2.53 4.09
C MET A 1 11.19 -1.70 3.90
N ALA A 2 11.56 -1.35 2.66
CA ALA A 2 12.71 -0.48 2.47
C ALA A 2 12.38 0.93 2.99
N ILE A 3 13.36 1.60 3.59
CA ILE A 3 13.14 2.85 4.33
C ILE A 3 12.59 3.98 3.45
N TRP A 4 12.81 3.93 2.13
CA TRP A 4 12.34 4.91 1.14
C TRP A 4 10.96 4.58 0.53
N GLN A 5 10.31 3.50 0.96
CA GLN A 5 8.98 3.12 0.48
C GLN A 5 7.87 3.61 1.42
N TYR A 6 6.72 3.94 0.85
CA TYR A 6 5.50 4.23 1.60
C TYR A 6 4.45 3.17 1.36
N LEU A 7 3.94 2.55 2.44
CA LEU A 7 2.91 1.53 2.37
C LEU A 7 1.51 2.13 2.33
N LEU A 8 0.69 1.65 1.41
CA LEU A 8 -0.73 1.93 1.31
C LEU A 8 -1.50 0.61 1.28
N ILE A 9 -2.28 0.34 2.32
CA ILE A 9 -3.22 -0.76 2.40
C ILE A 9 -4.47 -0.38 1.62
N VAL A 10 -4.98 -1.28 0.79
CA VAL A 10 -6.18 -1.08 -0.01
C VAL A 10 -7.33 -1.79 0.66
N VAL A 11 -8.49 -1.13 0.76
CA VAL A 11 -9.73 -1.76 1.22
C VAL A 11 -10.94 -1.23 0.46
N PRO A 12 -12.05 -2.00 0.37
CA PRO A 12 -13.31 -1.49 -0.15
C PRO A 12 -13.83 -0.32 0.68
N GLU A 13 -14.23 0.78 0.04
CA GLU A 13 -14.73 1.99 0.72
C GLU A 13 -15.90 1.67 1.67
N LYS A 14 -16.82 0.80 1.23
CA LYS A 14 -18.00 0.36 1.99
C LYS A 14 -17.67 -0.44 3.26
N SER A 15 -16.42 -0.87 3.43
CA SER A 15 -15.99 -1.70 4.56
C SER A 15 -15.42 -0.90 5.73
N ILE A 16 -15.14 0.39 5.54
CA ILE A 16 -14.51 1.25 6.55
C ILE A 16 -15.39 1.41 7.80
N ASP A 17 -16.69 1.67 7.63
CA ASP A 17 -17.57 2.00 8.75
C ASP A 17 -17.76 0.84 9.75
N ASN A 18 -17.58 -0.42 9.30
CA ASN A 18 -17.89 -1.59 10.11
C ASN A 18 -16.73 -2.05 11.01
N ASN A 19 -15.47 -1.88 10.59
CA ASN A 19 -14.33 -2.54 11.25
C ASN A 19 -13.13 -1.62 11.54
N TYR A 20 -13.08 -0.40 10.97
CA TYR A 20 -11.89 0.45 10.98
C TYR A 20 -11.38 0.81 12.38
N GLN A 21 -12.27 1.28 13.26
CA GLN A 21 -11.90 1.68 14.62
C GLN A 21 -11.37 0.50 15.44
N CYS A 22 -11.86 -0.71 15.20
CA CYS A 22 -11.42 -1.90 15.92
C CYS A 22 -10.01 -2.33 15.50
N ILE A 23 -9.69 -2.18 14.21
CA ILE A 23 -8.46 -2.74 13.64
C ILE A 23 -7.29 -1.79 13.77
N PHE A 24 -7.44 -0.51 13.39
CA PHE A 24 -6.29 0.40 13.35
C PHE A 24 -6.09 1.17 14.67
N LYS A 25 -7.15 1.58 15.37
CA LYS A 25 -6.97 2.25 16.68
C LYS A 25 -6.54 1.32 17.80
N ASN A 26 -6.93 0.04 17.75
CA ASN A 26 -6.61 -0.92 18.80
C ASN A 26 -5.45 -1.85 18.45
N ASN A 27 -4.87 -1.75 17.24
CA ASN A 27 -3.64 -2.48 16.94
C ASN A 27 -2.50 -1.90 17.80
N LYS A 28 -2.12 -2.65 18.84
CA LYS A 28 -1.02 -2.35 19.74
C LYS A 28 0.28 -3.05 19.33
N THR A 29 0.27 -3.75 18.19
CA THR A 29 1.40 -4.52 17.73
C THR A 29 2.21 -3.71 16.72
N GLU A 30 3.49 -4.07 16.56
CA GLU A 30 4.37 -3.52 15.52
C GLU A 30 4.09 -4.12 14.14
N PHE A 31 3.16 -5.09 14.05
CA PHE A 31 2.81 -5.78 12.82
C PHE A 31 1.68 -5.07 12.07
N LEU A 32 1.64 -5.32 10.76
CA LEU A 32 0.50 -4.92 9.95
C LEU A 32 -0.78 -5.52 10.54
N PRO A 33 -1.86 -4.72 10.66
CA PRO A 33 -3.12 -5.26 11.13
C PRO A 33 -3.66 -6.28 10.14
N GLU A 34 -4.36 -7.30 10.64
CA GLU A 34 -5.12 -8.21 9.79
C GLU A 34 -6.23 -7.45 9.05
N THR A 35 -6.25 -7.53 7.72
CA THR A 35 -7.18 -6.76 6.87
C THR A 35 -8.29 -7.61 6.23
N ASN A 36 -8.26 -8.92 6.43
CA ASN A 36 -9.23 -9.90 5.89
C ASN A 36 -10.70 -9.51 6.15
N SER A 37 -10.99 -8.95 7.32
CA SER A 37 -12.34 -8.52 7.70
C SER A 37 -12.90 -7.39 6.84
N PHE A 38 -12.06 -6.53 6.25
CA PHE A 38 -12.50 -5.50 5.31
C PHE A 38 -12.95 -6.07 3.97
N TRP A 39 -12.48 -7.26 3.61
CA TRP A 39 -12.78 -7.89 2.33
C TRP A 39 -13.92 -8.93 2.40
N LYS A 40 -14.42 -9.23 3.60
CA LYS A 40 -15.42 -10.28 3.85
C LYS A 40 -16.64 -10.25 2.92
N ASN A 41 -17.13 -9.03 2.63
CA ASN A 41 -18.35 -8.75 1.85
C ASN A 41 -18.03 -8.10 0.49
N PHE A 42 -16.78 -8.18 0.03
CA PHE A 42 -16.42 -7.67 -1.29
C PHE A 42 -16.93 -8.64 -2.38
N GLU A 43 -17.67 -8.11 -3.35
CA GLU A 43 -18.28 -8.87 -4.44
C GLU A 43 -17.73 -8.47 -5.83
N GLY A 44 -16.57 -7.81 -5.88
CA GLY A 44 -15.97 -7.40 -7.14
C GLY A 44 -15.24 -8.52 -7.88
N ASP A 45 -14.89 -8.25 -9.13
CA ASP A 45 -14.22 -9.19 -10.03
C ASP A 45 -12.71 -9.23 -9.75
N ILE A 46 -12.30 -10.23 -8.97
CA ILE A 46 -10.88 -10.47 -8.61
C ILE A 46 -10.00 -10.67 -9.87
N PRO A 47 -10.37 -11.53 -10.84
CA PRO A 47 -9.64 -11.63 -12.11
C PRO A 47 -9.44 -10.29 -12.83
N SER A 48 -10.48 -9.43 -12.90
CA SER A 48 -10.34 -8.09 -13.50
C SER A 48 -9.36 -7.22 -12.72
N ILE A 49 -9.41 -7.24 -11.39
CA ILE A 49 -8.46 -6.50 -10.53
C ILE A 49 -7.02 -6.92 -10.81
N ILE A 50 -6.75 -8.23 -10.85
CA ILE A 50 -5.42 -8.78 -11.11
C ILE A 50 -4.93 -8.37 -12.50
N SER A 51 -5.80 -8.47 -13.52
CA SER A 51 -5.47 -8.10 -14.90
C SER A 51 -5.13 -6.61 -15.04
N GLU A 52 -5.86 -5.74 -14.33
CA GLU A 52 -5.56 -4.31 -14.31
C GLU A 52 -4.24 -4.01 -13.60
N LEU A 53 -3.92 -4.69 -12.50
CA LEU A 53 -2.64 -4.57 -11.82
C LEU A 53 -1.46 -4.99 -12.70
N ASP A 54 -1.61 -6.05 -13.49
CA ASP A 54 -0.60 -6.51 -14.45
C ASP A 54 -0.23 -5.41 -15.48
N GLN A 55 -1.10 -4.40 -15.69
CA GLN A 55 -0.82 -3.25 -16.55
C GLN A 55 -0.14 -2.07 -15.84
N ILE A 56 -0.17 -2.03 -14.50
CA ILE A 56 0.38 -0.92 -13.70
C ILE A 56 1.80 -1.22 -13.25
N ILE A 57 2.02 -2.42 -12.68
CA ILE A 57 3.31 -2.89 -12.21
C ILE A 57 3.54 -4.27 -12.83
N PRO A 58 4.75 -4.59 -13.31
CA PRO A 58 5.06 -5.93 -13.80
C PRO A 58 4.85 -6.99 -12.71
N LYS A 59 4.38 -8.18 -13.12
CA LYS A 59 4.23 -9.30 -12.19
C LYS A 59 5.59 -9.78 -11.72
N ALA A 60 5.73 -10.01 -10.42
CA ALA A 60 6.96 -10.52 -9.85
C ALA A 60 7.16 -12.01 -10.23
N ASN A 61 8.41 -12.47 -10.20
CA ASN A 61 8.75 -13.87 -10.44
C ASN A 61 8.68 -14.74 -9.17
N TRP A 62 8.22 -14.17 -8.05
CA TRP A 62 7.97 -14.88 -6.79
C TRP A 62 6.49 -14.80 -6.39
N GLY A 63 6.14 -15.63 -5.40
CA GLY A 63 4.76 -15.78 -4.96
C GLY A 63 4.16 -17.10 -5.43
N ASN A 64 2.83 -17.19 -5.37
CA ASN A 64 2.09 -18.36 -5.82
C ASN A 64 0.65 -17.95 -6.18
N GLU A 65 -0.22 -18.95 -6.38
CA GLU A 65 -1.62 -18.77 -6.76
C GLU A 65 -2.51 -18.08 -5.71
N ILE A 66 -2.04 -17.96 -4.47
CA ILE A 66 -2.70 -17.28 -3.34
C ILE A 66 -2.01 -15.94 -3.06
N TYR A 67 -0.67 -15.93 -3.07
CA TYR A 67 0.16 -14.76 -2.81
C TYR A 67 0.68 -14.18 -4.11
N LEU A 68 -0.09 -13.26 -4.67
CA LEU A 68 0.21 -12.59 -5.93
C LEU A 68 1.06 -11.34 -5.66
N ASN A 69 2.19 -11.24 -6.35
CA ASN A 69 3.15 -10.16 -6.15
C ASN A 69 3.47 -9.45 -7.47
N TRP A 70 3.67 -8.14 -7.40
CA TRP A 70 4.12 -7.29 -8.50
C TRP A 70 5.33 -6.50 -8.06
N LYS A 71 6.29 -6.29 -8.97
CA LYS A 71 7.53 -5.56 -8.69
C LYS A 71 7.92 -4.63 -9.84
N GLY A 72 8.32 -3.41 -9.49
CA GLY A 72 8.95 -2.46 -10.40
C GLY A 72 10.22 -3.00 -11.04
N ASN A 73 10.67 -2.37 -12.13
CA ASN A 73 11.85 -2.85 -12.83
C ASN A 73 13.13 -2.44 -12.09
N GLU A 74 13.80 -3.40 -11.44
CA GLU A 74 15.05 -3.17 -10.72
C GLU A 74 16.17 -2.65 -11.63
N ASN A 75 16.16 -2.99 -12.93
CA ASN A 75 17.14 -2.45 -13.90
C ASN A 75 16.96 -0.93 -14.13
N ASN A 76 15.81 -0.38 -13.76
CA ASN A 76 15.51 1.05 -13.80
C ASN A 76 15.58 1.69 -12.39
N ASP A 77 16.16 1.00 -11.41
CA ASP A 77 16.12 1.34 -9.96
C ASP A 77 14.71 1.66 -9.44
N GLU A 78 13.69 0.96 -9.94
CA GLU A 78 12.33 1.07 -9.42
C GLU A 78 12.11 0.04 -8.31
N ASP A 79 11.63 0.51 -7.16
CA ASP A 79 11.35 -0.38 -6.03
C ASP A 79 9.86 -0.42 -5.67
N ASN A 80 8.96 0.12 -6.51
CA ASN A 80 7.52 -0.01 -6.29
C ASN A 80 7.11 -1.49 -6.27
N ASP A 81 6.12 -1.85 -5.45
CA ASP A 81 5.55 -3.19 -5.48
C ASP A 81 4.09 -3.21 -5.02
N ALA A 82 3.41 -4.31 -5.33
CA ALA A 82 2.06 -4.59 -4.88
C ALA A 82 1.96 -6.05 -4.45
N CYS A 83 1.03 -6.32 -3.53
CA CYS A 83 0.71 -7.66 -3.09
C CYS A 83 -0.80 -7.82 -2.94
N ILE A 84 -1.34 -8.94 -3.42
CA ILE A 84 -2.67 -9.44 -3.08
C ILE A 84 -2.50 -10.82 -2.46
N CYS A 85 -3.04 -11.01 -1.26
CA CYS A 85 -3.27 -12.33 -0.68
C CYS A 85 -4.74 -12.71 -0.90
N LEU A 86 -4.96 -13.89 -1.47
CA LEU A 86 -6.29 -14.47 -1.63
C LEU A 86 -6.61 -15.45 -0.51
N SER A 87 -7.88 -15.85 -0.40
CA SER A 87 -8.27 -17.03 0.37
C SER A 87 -7.79 -18.32 -0.30
N ASP A 88 -7.73 -19.43 0.44
CA ASP A 88 -7.32 -20.75 -0.09
C ASP A 88 -8.14 -21.18 -1.32
N ASP A 89 -9.44 -20.84 -1.36
CA ASP A 89 -10.33 -21.12 -2.48
C ASP A 89 -10.26 -20.07 -3.62
N LYS A 90 -9.43 -19.02 -3.44
CA LYS A 90 -9.17 -17.91 -4.37
C LYS A 90 -10.41 -17.08 -4.70
N ARG A 91 -11.47 -17.17 -3.88
CA ARG A 91 -12.73 -16.44 -4.10
C ARG A 91 -12.77 -15.09 -3.42
N LYS A 92 -11.86 -14.83 -2.48
CA LYS A 92 -11.81 -13.59 -1.72
C LYS A 92 -10.39 -13.05 -1.71
N ILE A 93 -10.30 -11.73 -1.64
CA ILE A 93 -9.09 -11.04 -1.22
C ILE A 93 -9.07 -11.08 0.31
N GLU A 94 -7.92 -11.34 0.90
CA GLU A 94 -7.69 -11.27 2.34
C GLU A 94 -6.80 -10.08 2.69
N GLU A 95 -5.83 -9.78 1.83
CA GLU A 95 -4.95 -8.62 1.97
C GLU A 95 -4.67 -8.00 0.61
N PHE A 96 -4.55 -6.67 0.56
CA PHE A 96 -4.15 -5.96 -0.64
C PHE A 96 -3.40 -4.69 -0.24
N GLN A 97 -2.19 -4.52 -0.77
CA GLN A 97 -1.36 -3.36 -0.47
C GLN A 97 -0.44 -2.98 -1.63
N PHE A 98 -0.04 -1.71 -1.63
CA PHE A 98 1.00 -1.13 -2.47
C PHE A 98 2.14 -0.58 -1.61
N ARG A 99 3.36 -0.68 -2.12
CA ARG A 99 4.51 0.08 -1.62
C ARG A 99 5.03 0.99 -2.73
N ILE A 100 4.98 2.29 -2.48
CA ILE A 100 5.42 3.31 -3.44
C ILE A 100 6.85 3.70 -3.11
N ASP A 101 7.75 3.56 -4.07
CA ASP A 101 9.13 4.04 -3.99
C ASP A 101 9.16 5.56 -4.18
N LEU A 102 9.55 6.31 -3.15
CA LEU A 102 9.49 7.77 -3.16
C LEU A 102 10.72 8.45 -3.77
N ARG A 103 11.75 7.70 -4.18
CA ARG A 103 13.04 8.26 -4.63
C ARG A 103 12.95 9.00 -5.97
N LYS A 104 12.00 8.63 -6.83
CA LYS A 104 11.86 9.20 -8.19
C LYS A 104 10.49 9.83 -8.37
N ALA A 105 10.45 11.04 -8.93
CA ALA A 105 9.19 11.74 -9.21
C ALA A 105 8.27 10.95 -10.15
N SER A 106 8.82 10.17 -11.08
CA SER A 106 8.05 9.30 -11.99
C SER A 106 7.25 8.22 -11.27
N ASN A 107 7.71 7.72 -10.11
CA ASN A 107 6.96 6.78 -9.30
C ASN A 107 5.67 7.42 -8.76
N ILE A 108 5.72 8.72 -8.47
CA ILE A 108 4.57 9.49 -8.01
C ILE A 108 3.64 9.84 -9.18
N THR A 109 4.20 10.42 -10.25
CA THR A 109 3.38 10.93 -11.37
C THR A 109 2.76 9.82 -12.21
N ASN A 110 3.40 8.65 -12.29
CA ASN A 110 2.97 7.56 -13.16
C ASN A 110 2.36 6.41 -12.36
N VAL A 111 3.15 5.78 -11.48
CA VAL A 111 2.74 4.55 -10.78
C VAL A 111 1.66 4.86 -9.75
N LEU A 112 1.90 5.80 -8.82
CA LEU A 112 0.89 6.19 -7.84
C LEU A 112 -0.37 6.72 -8.53
N GLN A 113 -0.24 7.59 -9.54
CA GLN A 113 -1.43 8.10 -10.24
C GLN A 113 -2.26 6.99 -10.90
N ALA A 114 -1.62 5.97 -11.49
CA ALA A 114 -2.30 4.81 -12.04
C ALA A 114 -2.99 3.99 -10.93
N ILE A 115 -2.34 3.78 -9.79
CA ILE A 115 -2.92 3.11 -8.62
C ILE A 115 -4.14 3.88 -8.09
N LEU A 116 -4.07 5.21 -7.99
CA LEU A 116 -5.19 6.03 -7.54
C LEU A 116 -6.38 5.92 -8.50
N ASN A 117 -6.13 5.95 -9.81
CA ASN A 117 -7.18 5.76 -10.82
C ASN A 117 -7.82 4.38 -10.70
N PHE A 118 -7.00 3.34 -10.52
CA PHE A 118 -7.45 1.97 -10.29
C PHE A 118 -8.31 1.86 -9.02
N CYS A 119 -7.88 2.44 -7.91
CA CYS A 119 -8.63 2.42 -6.65
C CYS A 119 -9.96 3.17 -6.80
N LYS A 120 -9.96 4.34 -7.44
CA LYS A 120 -11.16 5.14 -7.69
C LYS A 120 -12.18 4.38 -8.53
N LYS A 121 -11.74 3.68 -9.58
CA LYS A 121 -12.60 2.86 -10.44
C LYS A 121 -13.26 1.72 -9.65
N ASN A 122 -12.51 1.08 -8.75
CA ASN A 122 -12.97 -0.07 -7.98
C ASN A 122 -13.64 0.30 -6.64
N GLN A 123 -13.88 1.59 -6.38
CA GLN A 123 -14.44 2.08 -5.10
C GLN A 123 -13.61 1.64 -3.88
N PHE A 124 -12.29 1.74 -4.01
CA PHE A 124 -11.34 1.46 -2.94
C PHE A 124 -10.83 2.75 -2.30
N VAL A 125 -10.51 2.65 -1.02
CA VAL A 125 -9.77 3.66 -0.27
C VAL A 125 -8.43 3.09 0.17
N LEU A 126 -7.52 4.00 0.55
CA LEU A 126 -6.17 3.65 0.95
C LEU A 126 -5.99 3.97 2.44
N ILE A 127 -5.24 3.14 3.15
CA ILE A 127 -4.94 3.31 4.57
C ILE A 127 -3.42 3.23 4.75
N ASP A 128 -2.82 4.16 5.48
CA ASP A 128 -1.39 4.06 5.82
C ASP A 128 -1.15 3.27 7.13
N LEU A 129 0.13 3.16 7.52
CA LEU A 129 0.54 2.49 8.75
C LEU A 129 0.07 3.20 10.04
N LYS A 130 -0.29 4.48 9.97
CA LYS A 130 -0.89 5.21 11.11
C LYS A 130 -2.41 5.00 11.19
N GLY A 131 -2.96 4.28 10.22
CA GLY A 131 -4.40 4.09 10.06
C GLY A 131 -5.08 5.26 9.35
N GLU A 132 -4.37 6.29 8.87
CA GLU A 132 -5.03 7.40 8.18
C GLU A 132 -5.68 6.91 6.88
N ILE A 133 -6.97 7.21 6.70
CA ILE A 133 -7.73 6.83 5.51
C ILE A 133 -7.66 7.96 4.49
N PHE A 134 -7.27 7.61 3.28
CA PHE A 134 -7.18 8.51 2.15
C PHE A 134 -8.17 8.09 1.07
N LYS A 135 -8.90 9.08 0.55
CA LYS A 135 -9.54 8.93 -0.76
C LYS A 135 -8.45 8.78 -1.83
N PRO A 136 -8.72 8.05 -2.93
CA PRO A 136 -7.74 7.83 -3.99
C PRO A 136 -7.53 9.08 -4.86
N GLU A 137 -7.03 10.16 -4.25
CA GLU A 137 -6.70 11.43 -4.88
C GLU A 137 -5.34 11.90 -4.38
N MET A 138 -4.53 12.43 -5.30
CA MET A 138 -3.13 12.80 -5.04
C MET A 138 -3.00 13.75 -3.84
N GLN A 139 -3.88 14.75 -3.73
CA GLN A 139 -3.83 15.76 -2.69
C GLN A 139 -3.83 15.17 -1.27
N TYR A 140 -4.62 14.13 -1.01
CA TYR A 140 -4.73 13.53 0.33
C TYR A 140 -3.51 12.67 0.66
N ILE A 141 -3.00 11.92 -0.33
CA ILE A 141 -1.84 11.03 -0.15
C ILE A 141 -0.55 11.83 0.05
N MET A 142 -0.41 12.96 -0.64
CA MET A 142 0.81 13.77 -0.59
C MET A 142 1.09 14.37 0.80
N GLU A 143 0.07 14.64 1.60
CA GLU A 143 0.24 15.08 2.99
C GLU A 143 0.84 13.96 3.86
N GLY A 144 0.32 12.73 3.73
CA GLY A 144 0.87 11.55 4.37
C GLY A 144 2.34 11.32 3.99
N PHE A 145 2.67 11.42 2.70
CA PHE A 145 4.03 11.25 2.20
C PHE A 145 5.00 12.26 2.80
N LYS A 146 4.66 13.55 2.80
CA LYS A 146 5.51 14.62 3.34
C LYS A 146 5.87 14.42 4.81
N SER A 147 4.97 13.83 5.59
CA SER A 147 5.20 13.58 7.03
C SER A 147 5.86 12.23 7.32
N SER A 148 6.05 11.40 6.31
CA SER A 148 6.50 10.01 6.43
C SER A 148 7.98 9.88 6.77
N ASN A 149 8.35 8.77 7.41
CA ASN A 149 9.76 8.45 7.65
C ASN A 149 10.53 8.27 6.34
N ALA A 150 9.87 7.75 5.29
CA ALA A 150 10.50 7.58 3.98
C ALA A 150 10.91 8.91 3.35
N MET A 151 10.04 9.92 3.41
CA MET A 151 10.39 11.25 2.90
C MET A 151 11.45 11.94 3.75
N LYS A 152 11.40 11.78 5.08
CA LYS A 152 12.45 12.30 5.98
C LYS A 152 13.81 11.69 5.66
N PHE A 153 13.87 10.36 5.50
CA PHE A 153 15.09 9.66 5.12
C PHE A 153 15.60 10.11 3.75
N ILE A 154 14.73 10.28 2.75
CA ILE A 154 15.14 10.75 1.41
C ILE A 154 15.67 12.19 1.46
N ALA A 155 15.09 13.04 2.30
CA ALA A 155 15.48 14.44 2.42
C ALA A 155 16.88 14.60 3.07
N ASP A 156 17.13 13.91 4.18
CA ASP A 156 18.43 13.86 4.84
C ASP A 156 18.61 12.52 5.58
N PRO A 157 19.32 11.55 4.99
CA PRO A 157 19.55 10.25 5.62
C PRO A 157 20.36 10.34 6.93
N ILE A 158 21.30 11.28 7.04
CA ILE A 158 22.19 11.39 8.21
C ILE A 158 21.38 11.92 9.39
N GLU A 159 20.70 13.06 9.19
CA GLU A 159 19.83 13.66 10.20
C GLU A 159 18.72 12.68 10.63
N PHE A 160 18.18 11.90 9.68
CA PHE A 160 17.19 10.87 10.00
C PHE A 160 17.71 9.84 11.02
N PHE A 161 18.92 9.30 10.81
CA PHE A 161 19.49 8.31 11.73
C PHE A 161 19.91 8.93 13.07
N GLU A 162 20.51 10.12 13.09
CA GLU A 162 20.83 10.83 14.33
C GLU A 162 19.58 11.07 15.20
N ASN A 163 18.44 11.39 14.57
CA ASN A 163 17.17 11.57 15.26
C ASN A 163 16.55 10.27 15.80
N LEU A 164 16.95 9.10 15.29
CA LEU A 164 16.54 7.81 15.85
C LEU A 164 17.33 7.50 17.12
N GLU A 165 18.65 7.69 17.11
CA GLU A 165 19.52 7.47 18.26
C GLU A 165 19.16 8.36 19.45
N ASN A 166 18.73 9.60 19.18
CA ASN A 166 18.31 10.55 20.22
C ASN A 166 16.94 10.24 20.86
N LYS A 167 16.14 9.34 20.29
CA LYS A 167 14.83 8.93 20.86
C LYS A 167 14.92 7.74 21.80
N GLU A 168 16.04 7.01 21.78
CA GLU A 168 16.28 5.84 22.64
C GLU A 168 17.00 6.21 23.96
N ASN A 169 17.36 7.49 24.14
CA ASN A 169 17.92 8.07 25.37
C ASN A 169 16.88 8.92 26.13
#